data_AF-D4ALE7-F1
#
_entry.id   AF-D4ALE7-F1
#
_cell.length_a   1.000
_cell.length_b   1.000
_cell.length_c   1.000
_cell.angle_alpha   90.00
_cell.angle_beta   90.00
_cell.angle_gamma   90.00
#
_symmetry.space_group_name_H-M   'P 1'
#
loop_
_entity.id
_entity.type
_entity.pdbx_description
1 polymer ?
#
loop_
_entity_poly.entity_id
_entity_poly.type
_entity_poly.pdbx_seq_one_letter_code
_entity_poly.pdbx_strand_id
1 'polypeptide(L)'
;MHPATILLLAIPALAQPNGPGSKFKRDCIGPDVNDQTIALIKHFEGFFPRPAPDPIGLPTVEYGHLCRTNGCSEVPFSFPLTEETATELLMQDVKVRT
;
A
#
# COMPACT_ATOMS: atom_id res chain seq x y z
N MET A 1 -38.39 -47.33 -24.19
CA MET A 1 -37.42 -47.78 -25.22
C MET A 1 -37.50 -46.80 -26.38
N HIS A 2 -36.63 -45.78 -26.43
CA HIS A 2 -36.30 -45.00 -27.63
C HIS A 2 -34.95 -44.31 -27.34
N PRO A 3 -33.87 -44.61 -28.09
CA PRO A 3 -32.57 -44.02 -27.86
C PRO A 3 -32.51 -42.63 -28.51
N ALA A 4 -32.12 -41.62 -27.76
CA ALA A 4 -31.82 -40.30 -28.32
C ALA A 4 -30.34 -40.28 -28.74
N THR A 5 -30.10 -40.48 -30.03
CA THR A 5 -28.80 -40.38 -30.67
C THR A 5 -28.34 -38.92 -30.66
N ILE A 6 -27.29 -38.63 -29.90
CA ILE A 6 -26.62 -37.32 -29.83
C ILE A 6 -25.71 -37.20 -31.07
N LEU A 7 -26.08 -36.34 -32.01
CA LEU A 7 -25.23 -35.96 -33.14
C LEU A 7 -24.26 -34.86 -32.67
N LEU A 8 -23.00 -35.21 -32.43
CA LEU A 8 -21.92 -34.26 -32.16
C LEU A 8 -21.69 -33.36 -33.37
N LEU A 9 -22.02 -32.07 -33.26
CA LEU A 9 -21.48 -31.04 -34.12
C LEU A 9 -20.04 -30.77 -33.68
N ALA A 10 -19.07 -31.13 -34.52
CA ALA A 10 -17.68 -30.72 -34.36
C ALA A 10 -17.60 -29.21 -34.65
N ILE A 11 -17.61 -28.41 -33.59
CA ILE A 11 -17.29 -26.98 -33.66
C ILE A 11 -15.78 -26.89 -33.90
N PRO A 12 -15.29 -26.17 -34.93
CA PRO A 12 -13.88 -25.89 -35.05
C PRO A 12 -13.46 -25.11 -33.81
N ALA A 13 -12.56 -25.69 -33.02
CA ALA A 13 -11.96 -25.03 -31.88
C ALA A 13 -11.30 -23.74 -32.39
N LEU A 14 -11.90 -22.60 -32.12
CA LEU A 14 -11.18 -21.33 -32.16
C LEU A 14 -10.01 -21.50 -31.21
N ALA A 15 -8.80 -21.48 -31.75
CA ALA A 15 -7.59 -21.46 -30.96
C ALA A 15 -7.72 -20.30 -29.96
N GLN A 16 -8.01 -20.64 -28.71
CA GLN A 16 -7.86 -19.70 -27.62
C GLN A 16 -6.39 -19.26 -27.65
N PRO A 17 -6.08 -17.96 -27.65
CA PRO A 17 -4.73 -17.49 -27.46
C PRO A 17 -4.36 -17.75 -25.99
N ASN A 18 -4.26 -19.02 -25.61
CA ASN A 18 -3.56 -19.47 -24.43
C ASN A 18 -2.06 -19.33 -24.75
N GLY A 19 -1.65 -18.11 -25.10
CA GLY A 19 -0.26 -17.71 -25.00
C GLY A 19 0.12 -17.67 -23.53
N PRO A 20 1.41 -17.87 -23.20
CA PRO A 20 1.88 -17.69 -21.83
C PRO A 20 1.46 -16.30 -21.38
N GLY A 21 0.66 -16.24 -20.31
CA GLY A 21 0.11 -15.01 -19.76
C GLY A 21 1.21 -13.95 -19.70
N SER A 22 0.96 -12.85 -20.39
CA SER A 22 1.86 -11.72 -20.52
C SER A 22 2.40 -11.32 -19.13
N LYS A 23 3.68 -11.60 -18.86
CA LYS A 23 4.36 -11.25 -17.60
C LYS A 23 4.70 -9.76 -17.53
N PHE A 24 3.81 -8.88 -17.99
CA PHE A 24 3.95 -7.47 -17.66
C PHE A 24 3.66 -7.35 -16.16
N LYS A 25 4.72 -7.05 -15.39
CA LYS A 25 4.51 -6.45 -14.07
C LYS A 25 3.63 -5.24 -14.32
N ARG A 26 2.38 -5.33 -13.90
CA ARG A 26 1.54 -4.15 -13.75
C ARG A 26 2.12 -3.42 -12.55
N ASP A 27 2.88 -2.37 -12.81
CA ASP A 27 3.34 -1.52 -11.73
C ASP A 27 2.09 -0.87 -11.12
N CYS A 28 1.87 -1.09 -9.83
CA CYS A 28 0.76 -0.51 -9.08
C CYS A 28 1.06 0.98 -8.79
N ILE A 29 1.33 1.75 -9.84
CA ILE A 29 1.65 3.18 -9.74
C ILE A 29 0.31 3.91 -9.69
N GLY A 30 -0.12 4.23 -8.48
CA GLY A 30 -1.20 5.19 -8.25
C GLY A 30 -0.71 6.63 -8.47
N PRO A 31 -1.64 7.59 -8.62
CA PRO A 31 -1.28 9.00 -8.52
C PRO A 31 -0.75 9.32 -7.11
N ASP A 32 -0.08 10.46 -6.98
CA ASP A 32 0.30 10.97 -5.67
C ASP A 32 -0.94 11.18 -4.79
N VAL A 33 -0.77 10.98 -3.48
CA VAL A 33 -1.82 11.25 -2.49
C VAL A 33 -2.11 12.75 -2.43
N ASN A 34 -3.38 13.11 -2.19
CA ASN A 34 -3.79 14.51 -2.08
C ASN A 34 -3.89 14.96 -0.61
N ASP A 35 -4.09 16.27 -0.42
CA ASP A 35 -4.20 16.87 0.91
C ASP A 35 -5.35 16.28 1.75
N GLN A 36 -6.44 15.84 1.12
CA GLN A 36 -7.56 15.21 1.84
C GLN A 36 -7.17 13.85 2.42
N THR A 37 -6.37 13.06 1.70
CA THR A 37 -5.82 11.80 2.23
C THR A 37 -4.89 12.06 3.40
N ILE A 38 -4.03 13.08 3.30
CA ILE A 38 -3.14 13.45 4.41
C ILE A 38 -3.96 13.91 5.62
N ALA A 39 -4.94 14.79 5.42
CA ALA A 39 -5.83 15.24 6.50
C ALA A 39 -6.59 14.07 7.16
N LEU A 40 -7.02 13.07 6.37
CA LEU A 40 -7.67 11.87 6.87
C LEU A 40 -6.74 11.08 7.80
N ILE A 41 -5.48 10.85 7.39
CA ILE A 41 -4.49 10.13 8.21
C ILE A 41 -4.20 10.90 9.50
N LYS A 42 -3.90 12.21 9.39
CA LYS A 42 -3.64 13.08 10.55
C LYS A 42 -4.77 13.03 11.57
N HIS A 43 -6.02 13.00 11.09
CA HIS A 43 -7.21 12.96 11.95
C HIS A 43 -7.33 11.66 12.75
N PHE A 44 -7.05 10.51 12.13
CA PHE A 44 -7.24 9.20 12.77
C PHE A 44 -6.03 8.75 13.60
N GLU A 45 -4.81 9.05 13.17
CA GLU A 45 -3.60 8.56 13.83
C GLU A 45 -3.16 9.45 15.01
N GLY A 46 -3.43 10.75 14.94
CA GLY A 46 -3.02 11.72 15.96
C GLY A 46 -1.51 12.03 15.93
N PHE A 47 -1.14 13.19 16.48
CA PHE A 47 0.24 13.69 16.41
C PHE A 47 1.06 13.34 17.66
N PHE A 48 2.13 12.54 17.48
CA PHE A 48 3.08 12.20 18.54
C PHE A 48 4.48 12.74 18.23
N PRO A 49 4.91 13.86 18.84
CA PRO A 49 6.14 14.53 18.45
C PRO A 49 7.44 13.80 18.85
N ARG A 50 7.35 12.73 19.66
CA ARG A 50 8.50 11.94 20.12
C ARG A 50 8.19 10.45 20.01
N PRO A 51 9.21 9.60 19.82
CA PRO A 51 9.04 8.15 19.84
C PRO A 51 8.39 7.67 21.14
N ALA A 52 7.32 6.88 21.01
CA ALA A 52 6.62 6.26 22.11
C ALA A 52 6.10 4.86 21.70
N PRO A 53 5.92 3.92 22.64
CA PRO A 53 5.27 2.65 22.31
C PRO A 53 3.82 2.85 21.85
N ASP A 54 3.44 2.21 20.75
CA ASP A 54 2.06 2.06 20.31
C ASP A 54 1.28 1.07 21.21
N PRO A 55 -0.04 0.86 20.99
CA PRO A 55 -0.83 -0.06 21.80
C PRO A 55 -0.37 -1.52 21.81
N ILE A 56 0.44 -1.96 20.85
CA ILE A 56 1.04 -3.30 20.81
C ILE A 56 2.49 -3.31 21.31
N GLY A 57 3.02 -2.16 21.72
CA GLY A 57 4.33 -1.99 22.34
C GLY A 57 5.47 -1.68 21.35
N LEU A 58 5.18 -1.35 20.10
CA LEU A 58 6.21 -1.01 19.11
C LEU A 58 6.53 0.48 19.14
N PRO A 59 7.80 0.89 18.99
CA PRO A 59 8.16 2.31 18.99
C PRO A 59 7.62 2.99 17.72
N THR A 60 6.74 3.96 17.89
CA THR A 60 6.18 4.77 16.82
C THR A 60 6.38 6.25 17.11
N VAL A 61 6.38 7.06 16.05
CA VAL A 61 6.40 8.52 16.15
C VAL A 61 5.43 9.10 15.13
N GLU A 62 5.16 10.40 15.21
CA GLU A 62 4.49 11.14 14.15
C GLU A 62 3.02 10.72 14.00
N TYR A 63 2.54 10.40 12.78
CA TYR A 63 1.22 9.84 12.46
C TYR A 63 1.33 8.32 12.22
N GLY A 64 2.12 7.62 13.05
CA GLY A 64 2.23 6.16 13.02
C GLY A 64 3.47 5.61 12.32
N HIS A 65 4.52 6.40 12.16
CA HIS A 65 5.79 5.93 11.63
C HIS A 65 6.40 4.87 12.56
N LEU A 66 6.46 3.61 12.12
CA LEU A 66 7.06 2.52 12.88
C LEU A 66 8.59 2.62 12.83
N CYS A 67 9.18 2.93 13.98
CA CYS A 67 10.61 3.06 14.08
C CYS A 67 11.32 1.70 13.95
N ARG A 68 12.34 1.68 13.12
CA ARG A 68 13.20 0.53 12.82
C ARG A 68 14.50 0.55 13.61
N THR A 69 14.97 1.74 14.04
CA THR A 69 16.18 1.85 14.86
C THR A 69 15.88 2.40 16.26
N ASN A 70 16.82 2.18 17.18
CA ASN A 70 16.68 2.66 18.56
C ASN A 70 16.56 4.19 18.57
N GLY A 71 15.51 4.68 19.23
CA GLY A 71 15.22 6.11 19.31
C GLY A 71 14.82 6.74 17.98
N CYS A 72 14.47 5.93 16.96
CA CYS A 72 14.05 6.39 15.64
C CYS A 72 15.12 7.25 14.94
N SER A 73 16.40 6.88 15.07
CA SER A 73 17.53 7.63 14.51
C SER A 73 17.58 7.66 12.96
N GLU A 74 16.77 6.83 12.31
CA GLU A 74 16.56 6.85 10.85
C GLU A 74 15.71 8.02 10.38
N VAL A 75 14.93 8.63 11.28
CA VAL A 75 14.16 9.85 10.98
C VAL A 75 15.15 11.01 10.86
N PRO A 76 15.18 11.74 9.73
CA PRO A 76 16.19 12.77 9.48
C PRO A 76 15.95 14.07 10.25
N PHE A 77 14.87 14.14 11.02
CA PHE A 77 14.44 15.30 11.77
C PHE A 77 14.77 15.17 13.26
N SER A 78 15.04 16.30 13.91
CA SER A 78 15.30 16.31 15.36
C SER A 78 14.00 16.21 16.15
N PHE A 79 14.01 15.41 17.23
CA PHE A 79 12.87 15.33 18.15
C PHE A 79 12.93 16.44 19.23
N PRO A 80 11.78 17.03 19.64
CA PRO A 80 10.44 16.73 19.17
C PRO A 80 10.18 17.23 17.74
N LEU A 81 9.45 16.45 16.95
CA LEU A 81 8.99 16.87 15.63
C LEU A 81 8.02 18.06 15.76
N THR A 82 7.96 18.87 14.70
CA THR A 82 6.84 19.79 14.45
C THR A 82 5.83 19.10 13.52
N GLU A 83 4.59 19.59 13.46
CA GLU A 83 3.59 19.07 12.53
C GLU A 83 4.03 19.15 11.06
N GLU A 84 4.87 20.12 10.71
CA GLU A 84 5.43 20.27 9.36
C GLU A 84 6.42 19.14 9.07
N THR A 85 7.45 18.96 9.90
CA THR A 85 8.43 17.86 9.73
C THR A 85 7.80 16.48 9.85
N ALA A 86 6.73 16.37 10.64
CA ALA A 86 5.87 15.21 10.71
C ALA A 86 5.21 14.96 9.36
N THR A 87 4.46 15.94 8.84
CA THR A 87 3.80 15.82 7.54
C THR A 87 4.78 15.47 6.42
N GLU A 88 6.01 15.99 6.45
CA GLU A 88 7.07 15.59 5.52
C GLU A 88 7.45 14.10 5.65
N LEU A 89 7.56 13.57 6.87
CA LEU A 89 7.79 12.14 7.12
C LEU A 89 6.60 11.28 6.65
N LEU A 90 5.36 11.68 6.96
CA LEU A 90 4.15 10.99 6.50
C LEU A 90 4.10 10.91 4.98
N MET A 91 4.43 11.99 4.28
CA MET A 91 4.50 12.01 2.81
C MET A 91 5.53 11.03 2.25
N GLN A 92 6.61 10.74 2.99
CA GLN A 92 7.59 9.72 2.61
C GLN A 92 7.04 8.31 2.83
N ASP A 93 6.28 8.09 3.91
CA ASP A 93 5.72 6.78 4.26
C ASP A 93 4.61 6.32 3.30
N VAL A 94 3.74 7.24 2.86
CA VAL A 94 2.62 6.94 1.94
C VAL A 94 3.05 6.83 0.47
N LYS A 95 4.31 7.14 0.17
CA LYS A 95 4.81 7.10 -1.21
C LYS A 95 4.97 5.66 -1.70
N VAL A 96 4.42 5.37 -2.87
CA VAL A 96 4.64 4.07 -3.53
C VAL A 96 6.11 3.93 -3.89
N ARG A 97 6.71 2.79 -3.51
CA ARG A 97 8.08 2.44 -3.87
C ARG A 97 8.13 2.13 -5.37
N THR A 98 8.58 3.12 -6.16
CA THR A 98 8.85 2.99 -7.61
C THR A 98 10.08 2.14 -7.88
#